data_AF-A0A947TGE8-F1
#
_entry.id   AF-A0A947TGE8-F1
#
_cell.length_a   1.000
_cell.length_b   1.000
_cell.length_c   1.000
_cell.angle_alpha   90.00
_cell.angle_beta   90.00
_cell.angle_gamma   90.00
#
_symmetry.space_group_name_H-M   'P 1'
#
loop_
_entity.id
_entity.type
_entity.pdbx_description
1 polymer ?
#
loop_
_entity_poly.entity_id
_entity_poly.type
_entity_poly.pdbx_seq_one_letter_code
_entity_poly.pdbx_strand_id
1 'polypeptide(L)'
;MNSFSNDIDILRYEPSLFGDLHFADQVLTSGSGAGISGTTFTAENADFNAAKITAGMVIYLQSTDGVVDSVYEIVSVDSATQLTVSVLRADGQTEAVALQDAQDVNYRICTYQPQVGEIFLQLTQHFGLRPGVADGQYSADDILDVSVLRQVSVYGVLSIVYAALSGRANDSEENFWKKSKYYRQLYEKALQRCRVSIDLGDDGVADSVRSGASVRLLRDESCT
;
A
#
# COMPACT_ATOMS: atom_id res chain seq x y z
N MET A 1 3.58 -2.58 12.08
CA MET A 1 4.63 -2.13 11.13
C MET A 1 4.19 -0.77 10.65
N ASN A 2 5.03 0.25 10.75
CA ASN A 2 4.66 1.59 10.35
C ASN A 2 4.79 1.71 8.83
N SER A 3 3.83 2.38 8.19
CA SER A 3 3.82 2.63 6.75
C SER A 3 3.12 3.96 6.44
N PHE A 4 3.38 4.51 5.25
CA PHE A 4 2.67 5.71 4.77
C PHE A 4 1.54 5.36 3.78
N SER A 5 1.47 4.11 3.32
CA SER A 5 0.41 3.58 2.47
C SER A 5 0.06 2.14 2.86
N ASN A 6 -1.06 1.65 2.36
CA ASN A 6 -1.51 0.26 2.54
C ASN A 6 -1.87 -0.38 1.19
N ASP A 7 -2.40 -1.61 1.22
CA ASP A 7 -2.69 -2.35 -0.02
C ASP A 7 -3.86 -1.71 -0.81
N ILE A 8 -4.87 -1.14 -0.13
CA ILE A 8 -5.96 -0.42 -0.82
C ILE A 8 -5.46 0.82 -1.56
N ASP A 9 -4.39 1.46 -1.08
CA ASP A 9 -3.78 2.58 -1.77
C ASP A 9 -3.08 2.14 -3.07
N ILE A 10 -2.54 0.92 -3.10
CA ILE A 10 -1.94 0.31 -4.30
C ILE A 10 -3.04 -0.11 -5.29
N LEU A 11 -4.13 -0.70 -4.78
CA LEU A 11 -5.30 -1.11 -5.55
C LEU A 11 -5.89 0.05 -6.37
N ARG A 12 -5.89 1.27 -5.82
CA ARG A 12 -6.37 2.48 -6.53
C ARG A 12 -5.66 2.75 -7.86
N TYR A 13 -4.44 2.25 -8.03
CA TYR A 13 -3.63 2.48 -9.23
C TYR A 13 -3.48 1.23 -10.10
N GLU A 14 -3.23 0.06 -9.49
CA GLU A 14 -2.92 -1.16 -10.24
C GLU A 14 -3.66 -2.38 -9.66
N PRO A 15 -4.97 -2.53 -9.95
CA PRO A 15 -5.77 -3.66 -9.47
C PRO A 15 -5.23 -5.03 -9.90
N SER A 16 -4.60 -5.09 -11.07
CA SER A 16 -4.02 -6.33 -11.62
C SER A 16 -2.99 -6.99 -10.70
N LEU A 17 -2.34 -6.22 -9.83
CA LEU A 17 -1.38 -6.74 -8.85
C LEU A 17 -2.03 -7.66 -7.80
N PHE A 18 -3.31 -7.49 -7.49
CA PHE A 18 -4.01 -8.36 -6.54
C PHE A 18 -4.75 -9.52 -7.26
N GLY A 19 -4.99 -9.37 -8.56
CA GLY A 19 -5.51 -10.40 -9.45
C GLY A 19 -4.39 -11.23 -10.09
N ASP A 20 -4.27 -11.15 -11.40
CA ASP A 20 -3.39 -12.03 -12.20
C ASP A 20 -1.89 -11.87 -11.93
N LEU A 21 -1.45 -10.68 -11.51
CA LEU A 21 -0.02 -10.36 -11.32
C LEU A 21 0.46 -10.50 -9.87
N HIS A 22 -0.35 -11.10 -8.99
CA HIS A 22 0.03 -11.28 -7.59
C HIS A 22 1.29 -12.13 -7.43
N PHE A 23 2.03 -11.89 -6.34
CA PHE A 23 3.17 -12.73 -5.99
C PHE A 23 2.67 -13.87 -5.11
N ALA A 24 2.85 -15.12 -5.56
CA ALA A 24 2.41 -16.31 -4.84
C ALA A 24 3.00 -16.36 -3.40
N ASP A 25 4.27 -15.96 -3.24
CA ASP A 25 4.95 -15.93 -1.94
C ASP A 25 4.49 -14.78 -1.02
N GLN A 26 3.58 -13.92 -1.49
CA GLN A 26 2.98 -12.83 -0.71
C GLN A 26 1.48 -13.04 -0.45
N VAL A 27 0.97 -14.26 -0.66
CA VAL A 27 -0.38 -14.66 -0.25
C VAL A 27 -0.37 -14.96 1.25
N LEU A 28 -1.20 -14.26 2.01
CA LEU A 28 -1.35 -14.47 3.46
C LEU A 28 -2.31 -15.61 3.77
N THR A 29 -3.40 -15.69 3.03
CA THR A 29 -4.40 -16.76 3.13
C THR A 29 -5.20 -16.87 1.83
N SER A 30 -5.70 -18.07 1.56
CA SER A 30 -6.61 -18.36 0.47
C SER A 30 -7.51 -19.54 0.84
N GLY A 31 -8.62 -19.67 0.13
CA GLY A 31 -9.54 -20.79 0.34
C GLY A 31 -10.70 -20.77 -0.65
N SER A 32 -11.61 -21.71 -0.47
CA SER A 32 -12.80 -21.89 -1.29
C SER A 32 -14.04 -22.11 -0.42
N GLY A 33 -15.22 -22.09 -1.04
CA GLY A 33 -16.49 -22.32 -0.33
C GLY A 33 -16.95 -21.14 0.53
N ALA A 34 -16.43 -19.94 0.27
CA ALA A 34 -16.84 -18.75 1.01
C ALA A 34 -18.17 -18.19 0.47
N GLY A 35 -18.88 -17.45 1.32
CA GLY A 35 -20.13 -16.78 0.98
C GLY A 35 -20.02 -15.25 1.08
N ILE A 36 -20.73 -14.56 0.20
CA ILE A 36 -20.89 -13.10 0.22
C ILE A 36 -22.37 -12.78 0.41
N SER A 37 -22.67 -11.90 1.37
CA SER A 37 -24.00 -11.30 1.53
C SER A 37 -23.85 -9.80 1.81
N GLY A 38 -24.24 -8.97 0.85
CA GLY A 38 -24.03 -7.52 0.89
C GLY A 38 -22.55 -7.15 1.02
N THR A 39 -22.16 -6.59 2.16
CA THR A 39 -20.76 -6.25 2.49
C THR A 39 -20.08 -7.31 3.36
N THR A 40 -20.78 -8.38 3.73
CA THR A 40 -20.25 -9.41 4.61
C THR A 40 -19.66 -10.55 3.79
N PHE A 41 -18.38 -10.83 4.03
CA PHE A 41 -17.68 -12.00 3.51
C PHE A 41 -17.47 -13.01 4.63
N THR A 42 -17.88 -14.26 4.42
CA THR A 42 -17.77 -15.34 5.40
C THR A 42 -17.03 -16.53 4.82
N ALA A 43 -15.98 -17.00 5.50
CA ALA A 43 -15.23 -18.21 5.16
C ALA A 43 -15.05 -19.07 6.41
N GLU A 44 -15.88 -20.11 6.56
CA GLU A 44 -15.98 -20.91 7.80
C GLU A 44 -14.67 -21.60 8.22
N ASN A 45 -13.84 -21.96 7.24
CA ASN A 45 -12.57 -22.65 7.47
C ASN A 45 -11.36 -21.71 7.54
N ALA A 46 -11.59 -20.39 7.53
CA ALA A 46 -10.52 -19.40 7.63
C ALA A 46 -10.16 -19.06 9.07
N ASP A 47 -8.96 -18.51 9.26
CA ASP A 47 -8.58 -17.77 10.48
C ASP A 47 -7.86 -16.47 10.08
N PHE A 48 -8.66 -15.43 9.84
CA PHE A 48 -8.17 -14.12 9.42
C PHE A 48 -7.29 -13.44 10.48
N ASN A 49 -7.53 -13.74 11.76
CA ASN A 49 -6.72 -13.22 12.85
C ASN A 49 -5.33 -13.87 12.85
N ALA A 50 -5.26 -15.20 12.72
CA ALA A 50 -4.00 -15.92 12.63
C ALA A 50 -3.21 -15.56 11.35
N ALA A 51 -3.91 -15.33 10.24
CA ALA A 51 -3.33 -14.85 8.98
C ALA A 51 -2.92 -13.37 9.02
N LYS A 52 -3.16 -12.66 10.14
CA LYS A 52 -2.84 -11.24 10.35
C LYS A 52 -3.48 -10.33 9.32
N ILE A 53 -4.71 -10.65 8.91
CA ILE A 53 -5.49 -9.78 8.04
C ILE A 53 -5.90 -8.54 8.84
N THR A 54 -5.88 -7.38 8.19
CA THR A 54 -6.29 -6.11 8.80
C THR A 54 -7.09 -5.28 7.81
N ALA A 55 -7.82 -4.28 8.30
CA ALA A 55 -8.41 -3.24 7.46
C ALA A 55 -7.35 -2.57 6.57
N GLY A 56 -7.74 -2.20 5.35
CA GLY A 56 -6.84 -1.62 4.35
C GLY A 56 -6.01 -2.65 3.56
N MET A 57 -6.26 -3.95 3.78
CA MET A 57 -5.83 -5.03 2.88
C MET A 57 -6.83 -5.22 1.72
N VAL A 58 -6.44 -6.03 0.74
CA VAL A 58 -7.22 -6.30 -0.47
C VAL A 58 -7.49 -7.80 -0.61
N ILE A 59 -8.71 -8.15 -0.99
CA ILE A 59 -9.14 -9.53 -1.24
C ILE A 59 -9.51 -9.71 -2.71
N TYR A 60 -8.96 -10.74 -3.35
CA TYR A 60 -9.43 -11.22 -4.65
C TYR A 60 -10.51 -12.28 -4.41
N LEU A 61 -11.64 -12.16 -5.11
CA LEU A 61 -12.79 -13.04 -5.01
C LEU A 61 -13.16 -13.55 -6.40
N GLN A 62 -13.43 -14.85 -6.50
CA GLN A 62 -13.86 -15.50 -7.71
C GLN A 62 -14.96 -16.53 -7.42
N SER A 63 -16.18 -16.29 -7.91
CA SER A 63 -17.29 -17.25 -7.84
C SER A 63 -17.27 -18.21 -9.02
N THR A 64 -17.79 -19.43 -8.81
CA THR A 64 -17.81 -20.49 -9.85
C THR A 64 -18.67 -20.12 -11.07
N ASP A 65 -19.70 -19.30 -10.87
CA ASP A 65 -20.57 -18.79 -11.94
C ASP A 65 -20.01 -17.55 -12.66
N GLY A 66 -18.84 -17.04 -12.25
CA GLY A 66 -18.17 -15.87 -12.82
C GLY A 66 -18.86 -14.54 -12.55
N VAL A 67 -19.89 -14.51 -11.69
CA VAL A 67 -20.59 -13.29 -11.28
C VAL A 67 -19.66 -12.37 -10.48
N VAL A 68 -18.82 -12.96 -9.64
CA VAL A 68 -17.77 -12.27 -8.90
C VAL A 68 -16.45 -12.75 -9.45
N ASP A 69 -15.68 -11.85 -10.06
CA ASP A 69 -14.28 -12.09 -10.45
C ASP A 69 -13.53 -10.76 -10.38
N SER A 70 -13.18 -10.35 -9.16
CA SER A 70 -12.58 -9.05 -8.94
C SER A 70 -11.86 -8.92 -7.60
N VAL A 71 -11.29 -7.74 -7.39
CA VAL A 71 -10.57 -7.35 -6.18
C VAL A 71 -11.38 -6.33 -5.40
N TYR A 72 -11.41 -6.48 -4.09
CA TYR A 72 -12.23 -5.69 -3.17
C TYR A 72 -11.40 -5.25 -1.98
N GLU A 73 -11.78 -4.12 -1.36
CA GLU A 73 -11.12 -3.68 -0.13
C GLU A 73 -11.68 -4.41 1.09
N ILE A 74 -10.81 -4.70 2.06
CA ILE A 74 -11.19 -5.17 3.38
C ILE A 74 -11.35 -3.95 4.28
N VAL A 75 -12.59 -3.68 4.70
CA VAL A 75 -12.96 -2.53 5.53
C VAL A 75 -12.71 -2.83 7.01
N SER A 76 -13.05 -4.02 7.47
CA SER A 76 -12.80 -4.48 8.84
C SER A 76 -12.66 -6.01 8.91
N VAL A 77 -12.01 -6.47 9.97
CA VAL A 77 -11.96 -7.87 10.37
C VAL A 77 -12.91 -8.04 11.54
N ASP A 78 -14.05 -8.69 11.29
CA ASP A 78 -15.15 -8.75 12.25
C ASP A 78 -15.03 -9.98 13.15
N SER A 79 -14.43 -11.06 12.64
CA SER A 79 -14.05 -12.25 13.41
C SER A 79 -12.96 -13.07 12.70
N ALA A 80 -12.60 -14.23 13.24
CA ALA A 80 -11.66 -15.16 12.59
C ALA A 80 -12.16 -15.65 11.22
N THR A 81 -13.47 -15.69 10.99
CA THR A 81 -14.10 -16.25 9.78
C THR A 81 -14.92 -15.22 9.00
N GLN A 82 -14.93 -13.96 9.41
CA GLN A 82 -15.78 -12.92 8.81
C GLN A 82 -15.03 -11.60 8.60
N LEU A 83 -15.21 -11.02 7.42
CA LEU A 83 -14.71 -9.71 7.03
C LEU A 83 -15.87 -8.84 6.55
N THR A 84 -15.75 -7.53 6.76
CA THR A 84 -16.52 -6.55 5.99
C THR A 84 -15.70 -6.17 4.77
N VAL A 85 -16.24 -6.44 3.59
CA VAL A 85 -15.64 -6.15 2.28
C VAL A 85 -16.48 -5.12 1.53
N SER A 86 -15.82 -4.37 0.64
CA SER A 86 -16.48 -3.32 -0.12
C SER A 86 -15.89 -3.21 -1.52
N VAL A 87 -16.70 -2.73 -2.47
CA VAL A 87 -16.16 -2.07 -3.66
C VAL A 87 -15.30 -0.89 -3.21
N LEU A 88 -14.20 -0.62 -3.91
CA LEU A 88 -13.25 0.43 -3.56
C LEU A 88 -13.96 1.78 -3.31
N ARG A 89 -13.93 2.27 -2.08
CA ARG A 89 -14.50 3.56 -1.68
C ARG A 89 -13.60 4.74 -2.03
N ALA A 90 -14.22 5.92 -2.13
CA ALA A 90 -13.51 7.18 -2.33
C ALA A 90 -12.55 7.47 -1.16
N ASP A 91 -13.01 7.26 0.07
CA ASP A 91 -12.26 7.43 1.31
C ASP A 91 -12.70 6.43 2.39
N GLY A 92 -12.00 6.43 3.52
CA GLY A 92 -12.29 5.53 4.64
C GLY A 92 -13.52 5.91 5.48
N GLN A 93 -14.15 7.07 5.22
CA GLN A 93 -15.33 7.56 5.95
C GLN A 93 -16.64 7.19 5.24
N THR A 94 -16.57 6.98 3.92
CA THR A 94 -17.69 6.51 3.11
C THR A 94 -18.17 5.15 3.62
N GLU A 95 -19.49 4.91 3.64
CA GLU A 95 -20.04 3.59 3.99
C GLU A 95 -19.58 2.50 3.02
N ALA A 96 -19.49 1.27 3.52
CA ALA A 96 -19.14 0.11 2.71
C ALA A 96 -20.19 -0.11 1.60
N VAL A 97 -19.70 -0.30 0.37
CA VAL A 97 -20.53 -0.52 -0.81
C VAL A 97 -20.67 -2.01 -1.03
N ALA A 98 -21.91 -2.50 -0.98
CA ALA A 98 -22.25 -3.90 -1.12
C ALA A 98 -21.75 -4.52 -2.43
N LEU A 99 -21.34 -5.78 -2.34
CA LEU A 99 -21.03 -6.63 -3.47
C LEU A 99 -22.31 -7.33 -3.94
N GLN A 100 -22.21 -8.00 -5.09
CA GLN A 100 -23.24 -8.96 -5.48
C GLN A 100 -23.12 -10.22 -4.60
N ASP A 101 -24.25 -10.66 -4.06
CA ASP A 101 -24.33 -11.90 -3.27
C ASP A 101 -23.85 -13.09 -4.10
N ALA A 102 -23.04 -13.95 -3.49
CA ALA A 102 -22.48 -15.13 -4.13
C ALA A 102 -22.19 -16.23 -3.10
N GLN A 103 -22.18 -17.47 -3.56
CA GLN A 103 -21.82 -18.65 -2.78
C GLN A 103 -20.69 -19.40 -3.50
N ASP A 104 -20.06 -20.34 -2.80
CA ASP A 104 -18.95 -21.14 -3.34
C ASP A 104 -17.83 -20.28 -3.95
N VAL A 105 -17.50 -19.18 -3.26
CA VAL A 105 -16.50 -18.20 -3.68
C VAL A 105 -15.10 -18.67 -3.29
N ASN A 106 -14.20 -18.67 -4.26
CA ASN A 106 -12.76 -18.76 -4.03
C ASN A 106 -12.22 -17.40 -3.64
N TYR A 107 -11.32 -17.35 -2.67
CA TYR A 107 -10.72 -16.11 -2.21
C TYR A 107 -9.21 -16.24 -2.05
N ARG A 108 -8.54 -15.08 -2.19
CA ARG A 108 -7.12 -14.92 -1.93
C ARG A 108 -6.87 -13.54 -1.37
N ILE A 109 -6.12 -13.47 -0.27
CA ILE A 109 -5.63 -12.21 0.29
C ILE A 109 -4.11 -12.21 0.15
N CYS A 110 -3.60 -11.25 -0.62
CA CYS A 110 -2.18 -11.02 -0.78
C CYS A 110 -1.82 -9.61 -0.36
N THR A 111 -0.56 -9.40 -0.02
CA THR A 111 -0.12 -8.12 0.53
C THR A 111 1.20 -7.66 -0.05
N TYR A 112 1.34 -6.35 -0.26
CA TYR A 112 2.60 -5.72 -0.66
C TYR A 112 3.28 -5.00 0.51
N GLN A 113 2.88 -5.32 1.75
CA GLN A 113 3.46 -4.78 2.97
C GLN A 113 4.99 -4.89 3.06
N PRO A 114 5.68 -5.95 2.58
CA PRO A 114 7.13 -5.98 2.52
C PRO A 114 7.73 -4.84 1.69
N GLN A 115 7.17 -4.56 0.51
CA GLN A 115 7.59 -3.46 -0.36
C GLN A 115 7.22 -2.09 0.23
N VAL A 116 6.05 -2.00 0.86
CA VAL A 116 5.62 -0.80 1.58
C VAL A 116 6.60 -0.47 2.73
N GLY A 117 7.06 -1.47 3.47
CA GLY A 117 8.04 -1.30 4.55
C GLY A 117 9.39 -0.78 4.06
N GLU A 118 9.86 -1.26 2.91
CA GLU A 118 11.08 -0.77 2.27
C GLU A 118 10.96 0.72 1.89
N ILE A 119 9.85 1.10 1.26
CA ILE A 119 9.61 2.50 0.88
C ILE A 119 9.41 3.40 2.10
N PHE A 120 8.78 2.89 3.16
CA PHE A 120 8.70 3.60 4.44
C PHE A 120 10.08 3.90 5.02
N LEU A 121 11.00 2.93 5.01
CA LEU A 121 12.38 3.13 5.46
C LEU A 121 13.11 4.17 4.60
N GLN A 122 12.97 4.08 3.27
CA GLN A 122 13.60 5.04 2.35
C GLN A 122 13.07 6.47 2.54
N LEU A 123 11.75 6.62 2.71
CA LEU A 123 11.13 7.94 2.93
C LEU A 123 11.53 8.54 4.27
N THR A 124 11.50 7.74 5.34
CA THR A 124 11.97 8.23 6.65
C THR A 124 13.45 8.61 6.61
N GLN A 125 14.28 7.83 5.92
CA GLN A 125 15.69 8.19 5.71
C GLN A 125 15.84 9.50 4.92
N HIS A 126 15.08 9.68 3.84
CA HIS A 126 15.12 10.89 3.00
C HIS A 126 14.78 12.15 3.79
N PHE A 127 13.82 12.08 4.70
CA PHE A 127 13.41 13.20 5.55
C PHE A 127 14.22 13.35 6.85
N GLY A 128 15.19 12.46 7.10
CA GLY A 128 16.01 12.48 8.32
C GLY A 128 15.26 12.04 9.57
N LEU A 129 14.28 11.14 9.42
CA LEU A 129 13.39 10.63 10.46
C LEU A 129 13.76 9.21 10.85
N ARG A 130 13.47 8.81 12.08
CA ARG A 130 13.44 7.40 12.50
C ARG A 130 12.27 6.67 11.82
N PRO A 131 12.44 5.39 11.42
CA PRO A 131 13.63 4.55 11.66
C PRO A 131 14.75 4.71 10.60
N GLY A 132 14.54 5.42 9.49
CA GLY A 132 15.53 5.53 8.42
C GLY A 132 16.85 6.20 8.82
N VAL A 133 16.82 7.08 9.83
CA VAL A 133 18.02 7.59 10.52
C VAL A 133 17.91 7.21 11.99
N ALA A 134 18.68 6.22 12.43
CA ALA A 134 18.58 5.66 13.79
C ALA A 134 18.73 6.71 14.91
N ASP A 135 19.68 7.64 14.74
CA ASP A 135 19.92 8.75 15.68
C ASP A 135 19.12 10.01 15.33
N GLY A 136 18.10 9.87 14.48
CA GLY A 136 17.23 10.97 14.07
C GLY A 136 16.47 11.54 15.27
N GLN A 137 16.49 12.87 15.40
CA GLN A 137 15.78 13.58 16.46
C GLN A 137 14.26 13.32 16.40
N TYR A 138 13.73 13.25 15.19
CA TYR A 138 12.31 13.06 14.90
C TYR A 138 12.04 11.65 14.38
N SER A 139 10.82 11.18 14.54
CA SER A 139 10.29 9.91 14.07
C SER A 139 9.15 10.12 13.08
N ALA A 140 8.75 9.06 12.40
CA ALA A 140 7.57 9.09 11.54
C ALA A 140 6.27 9.41 12.30
N ASP A 141 6.22 9.13 13.61
CA ASP A 141 5.04 9.36 14.45
C ASP A 141 4.88 10.85 14.81
N ASP A 142 5.96 11.64 14.69
CA ASP A 142 5.97 13.09 14.95
C ASP A 142 5.46 13.91 13.73
N ILE A 143 5.00 13.25 12.67
CA ILE A 143 4.50 13.91 11.45
C ILE A 143 3.04 14.31 11.64
N LEU A 144 2.73 15.60 11.48
CA LEU A 144 1.37 16.13 11.62
C LEU A 144 0.39 15.66 10.53
N ASP A 145 0.86 15.56 9.28
CA ASP A 145 0.03 15.11 8.16
C ASP A 145 0.79 14.10 7.30
N VAL A 146 0.48 12.82 7.51
CA VAL A 146 1.05 11.71 6.73
C VAL A 146 0.42 11.54 5.36
N SER A 147 -0.72 12.19 5.08
CA SER A 147 -1.44 12.03 3.82
C SER A 147 -0.61 12.49 2.62
N VAL A 148 0.26 13.49 2.82
CA VAL A 148 1.18 14.00 1.80
C VAL A 148 2.22 12.97 1.36
N LEU A 149 2.51 11.96 2.19
CA LEU A 149 3.48 10.89 1.90
C LEU A 149 2.83 9.66 1.28
N ARG A 150 1.51 9.51 1.40
CA ARG A 150 0.78 8.34 0.90
C ARG A 150 1.01 8.09 -0.58
N GLN A 151 0.79 9.11 -1.41
CA GLN A 151 0.95 8.98 -2.86
C GLN A 151 2.40 8.64 -3.25
N VAL A 152 3.37 9.28 -2.60
CA VAL A 152 4.79 9.00 -2.83
C VAL A 152 5.10 7.55 -2.48
N SER A 153 4.63 7.09 -1.32
CA SER A 153 4.81 5.71 -0.88
C SER A 153 4.27 4.72 -1.92
N VAL A 154 3.05 4.92 -2.41
CA VAL A 154 2.45 4.06 -3.45
C VAL A 154 3.29 4.03 -4.73
N TYR A 155 3.72 5.19 -5.25
CA TYR A 155 4.54 5.22 -6.46
C TYR A 155 5.89 4.54 -6.27
N GLY A 156 6.49 4.68 -5.08
CA GLY A 156 7.70 3.94 -4.71
C GLY A 156 7.45 2.43 -4.77
N VAL A 157 6.37 1.96 -4.14
CA VAL A 157 6.01 0.53 -4.10
C VAL A 157 5.77 -0.02 -5.50
N LEU A 158 4.98 0.67 -6.33
CA LEU A 158 4.71 0.25 -7.70
C LEU A 158 5.99 0.18 -8.53
N SER A 159 6.93 1.11 -8.32
CA SER A 159 8.21 1.09 -9.05
C SER A 159 9.04 -0.17 -8.74
N ILE A 160 9.10 -0.60 -7.47
CA ILE A 160 9.87 -1.78 -7.04
C ILE A 160 9.14 -3.09 -7.37
N VAL A 161 7.81 -3.14 -7.26
CA VAL A 161 7.00 -4.31 -7.64
C VAL A 161 7.13 -4.59 -9.13
N TYR A 162 7.00 -3.58 -9.99
CA TYR A 162 7.17 -3.78 -11.44
C TYR A 162 8.62 -4.07 -11.84
N ALA A 163 9.61 -3.57 -11.10
CA ALA A 163 11.00 -3.98 -11.30
C ALA A 163 11.18 -5.47 -11.00
N ALA A 164 10.62 -5.96 -9.89
CA ALA A 164 10.67 -7.37 -9.52
C ALA A 164 9.97 -8.27 -10.55
N LEU A 165 8.79 -7.86 -11.05
CA LEU A 165 8.08 -8.58 -12.12
C LEU A 165 8.92 -8.71 -13.39
N SER A 166 9.59 -7.63 -13.80
CA SER A 166 10.43 -7.66 -15.02
C SER A 166 11.60 -8.65 -14.96
N GLY A 167 12.04 -9.03 -13.76
CA GLY A 167 13.10 -10.03 -13.57
C GLY A 167 12.63 -11.49 -13.64
N ARG A 168 11.32 -11.75 -13.63
CA ARG A 168 10.74 -13.11 -13.66
C ARG A 168 10.44 -13.61 -15.07
N ALA A 169 10.36 -12.72 -16.07
CA ALA A 169 9.86 -13.05 -17.39
C ALA A 169 10.96 -13.36 -18.41
N ASN A 170 10.73 -14.40 -19.21
CA ASN A 170 11.51 -14.68 -20.42
C ASN A 170 10.97 -13.79 -21.57
N ASP A 171 11.75 -12.78 -21.96
CA ASP A 171 11.74 -12.04 -23.23
C ASP A 171 10.47 -11.31 -23.75
N SER A 172 9.29 -11.37 -23.10
CA SER A 172 8.07 -10.70 -23.60
C SER A 172 7.66 -9.38 -22.91
N GLU A 173 8.45 -8.86 -21.96
CA GLU A 173 7.96 -7.84 -21.01
C GLU A 173 8.83 -6.56 -20.89
N GLU A 174 9.23 -5.96 -22.02
CA GLU A 174 9.67 -4.56 -22.02
C GLU A 174 8.68 -3.63 -21.28
N ASN A 175 7.41 -4.02 -21.19
CA ASN A 175 6.34 -3.25 -20.61
C ASN A 175 6.41 -3.09 -19.08
N PHE A 176 6.84 -4.10 -18.31
CA PHE A 176 6.94 -3.95 -16.85
C PHE A 176 8.14 -3.12 -16.44
N TRP A 177 9.27 -3.25 -17.13
CA TRP A 177 10.40 -2.34 -16.92
C TRP A 177 10.04 -0.89 -17.27
N LYS A 178 9.29 -0.66 -18.34
CA LYS A 178 8.74 0.66 -18.69
C LYS A 178 7.79 1.19 -17.60
N LYS A 179 6.88 0.35 -17.07
CA LYS A 179 6.00 0.72 -15.94
C LYS A 179 6.80 1.06 -14.69
N SER A 180 7.81 0.26 -14.34
CA SER A 180 8.70 0.53 -13.21
C SER A 180 9.38 1.89 -13.32
N LYS A 181 9.96 2.20 -14.50
CA LYS A 181 10.54 3.52 -14.79
C LYS A 181 9.51 4.65 -14.71
N TYR A 182 8.30 4.43 -15.23
CA TYR A 182 7.22 5.41 -15.17
C TYR A 182 6.84 5.75 -13.72
N TYR A 183 6.58 4.75 -12.89
CA TYR A 183 6.25 4.96 -11.47
C TYR A 183 7.42 5.56 -10.69
N ARG A 184 8.67 5.21 -11.03
CA ARG A 184 9.84 5.85 -10.45
C ARG A 184 9.88 7.36 -10.75
N GLN A 185 9.58 7.77 -11.98
CA GLN A 185 9.52 9.20 -12.33
C GLN A 185 8.39 9.92 -11.58
N LEU A 186 7.23 9.26 -11.41
CA LEU A 186 6.13 9.80 -10.61
C LEU A 186 6.52 9.92 -9.13
N TYR A 187 7.18 8.90 -8.58
CA TYR A 187 7.73 8.89 -7.22
C TYR A 187 8.66 10.09 -7.01
N GLU A 188 9.68 10.28 -7.86
CA GLU A 188 10.65 11.38 -7.75
C GLU A 188 9.96 12.75 -7.81
N LYS A 189 9.01 12.93 -8.75
CA LYS A 189 8.24 14.18 -8.86
C LYS A 189 7.35 14.42 -7.66
N ALA A 190 6.69 13.39 -7.13
CA ALA A 190 5.81 13.50 -5.97
C ALA A 190 6.63 13.80 -4.72
N LEU A 191 7.76 13.11 -4.52
CA LEU A 191 8.70 13.35 -3.43
C LEU A 191 9.19 14.80 -3.40
N GLN A 192 9.58 15.37 -4.55
CA GLN A 192 9.99 16.78 -4.64
C GLN A 192 8.92 17.78 -4.21
N ARG A 193 7.63 17.42 -4.32
CA ARG A 193 6.51 18.29 -3.95
C ARG A 193 6.11 18.14 -2.48
N CYS A 194 6.55 17.07 -1.80
CA CYS A 194 6.20 16.83 -0.41
C CYS A 194 6.85 17.84 0.53
N ARG A 195 6.03 18.31 1.48
CA ARG A 195 6.45 19.08 2.64
C ARG A 195 5.93 18.37 3.87
N VAL A 196 6.83 17.93 4.73
CA VAL A 196 6.53 17.22 5.96
C VAL A 196 6.65 18.20 7.12
N SER A 197 5.53 18.45 7.79
CA SER A 197 5.47 19.24 9.02
C SER A 197 5.61 18.31 10.22
N ILE A 198 6.51 18.64 11.14
CA ILE A 198 6.89 17.81 12.29
C ILE A 198 6.60 18.58 13.56
N ASP A 199 5.98 17.92 14.53
CA ASP A 199 5.63 18.44 15.86
C ASP A 199 6.19 17.48 16.93
N LEU A 200 7.08 18.00 17.78
CA LEU A 200 7.69 17.27 18.88
C LEU A 200 6.92 17.48 20.20
N GLY A 201 6.10 18.53 20.28
CA GLY A 201 5.37 18.95 21.47
C GLY A 201 3.96 18.37 21.58
N ASP A 202 3.44 17.77 20.50
CA ASP A 202 2.05 17.31 20.36
C ASP A 202 1.04 18.45 20.64
N ASP A 203 1.41 19.68 20.29
CA ASP A 203 0.58 20.87 20.44
C ASP A 203 -0.18 21.22 19.15
N GLY A 204 0.04 20.45 18.08
CA GLY A 204 -0.55 20.62 16.76
C GLY A 204 0.13 21.71 15.92
N VAL A 205 1.24 22.28 16.40
CA VAL A 205 2.00 23.32 15.72
C VAL A 205 3.34 22.75 15.23
N ALA A 206 3.67 23.03 13.97
CA ALA A 206 4.90 22.49 13.39
C ALA A 206 6.15 23.17 13.98
N ASP A 207 6.98 22.39 14.69
CA ASP A 207 8.33 22.79 15.12
C ASP A 207 9.32 22.85 13.96
N SER A 208 9.13 21.97 12.97
CA SER A 208 10.03 21.85 11.82
C SER A 208 9.29 21.47 10.55
N VAL A 209 9.72 22.03 9.42
CA VAL A 209 9.23 21.65 8.09
C VAL A 209 10.38 21.11 7.25
N ARG A 210 10.22 19.91 6.70
CA ARG A 210 11.17 19.27 5.78
C ARG A 210 10.59 19.24 4.38
N SER A 211 11.34 19.73 3.40
CA SER A 211 10.98 19.68 1.99
C SER A 211 11.63 18.47 1.32
N GLY A 212 10.87 17.72 0.53
CA GLY A 212 11.40 16.60 -0.25
C GLY A 212 12.27 17.07 -1.42
N ALA A 213 12.11 18.33 -1.86
CA ALA A 213 13.07 19.01 -2.71
C ALA A 213 14.28 19.46 -1.87
N SER A 214 15.25 18.56 -1.67
CA SER A 214 16.58 18.94 -1.22
C SER A 214 17.37 19.48 -2.42
N VAL A 215 17.53 20.80 -2.50
CA VAL A 215 18.62 21.40 -3.29
C VAL A 215 19.76 21.66 -2.32
N ARG A 216 20.76 20.76 -2.27
CA ARG A 216 22.01 21.04 -1.57
C ARG A 216 22.83 21.98 -2.45
N LEU A 217 22.71 23.29 -2.22
CA LEU A 217 23.63 24.27 -2.80
C LEU A 217 24.97 24.14 -2.05
N LEU A 218 25.96 23.53 -2.71
CA LEU A 218 27.35 23.57 -2.28
C LEU A 218 27.95 24.89 -2.78
N ARG A 219 28.46 25.72 -1.85
CA ARG A 219 29.32 26.84 -2.23
C ARG A 219 30.66 26.25 -2.63
N ASP A 220 31.05 26.40 -3.90
CA ASP A 220 32.40 26.11 -4.33
C ASP A 220 33.32 27.21 -3.76
N GLU A 221 34.07 26.90 -2.70
CA GLU A 221 35.15 27.77 -2.23
C GLU A 221 36.41 27.45 -3.04
N SER A 222 36.35 27.67 -4.35
CA SER A 222 37.52 27.73 -5.21
C SER A 222 38.08 29.16 -5.21
N CYS A 223 38.88 29.45 -4.19
CA CYS A 223 39.84 30.55 -4.20
C CYS A 223 41.15 30.14 -3.51
N THR A 224 42.09 29.66 -4.32
CA THR A 224 43.49 30.08 -4.33
C THR A 224 44.07 29.81 -5.71
#